data_AF-A0A6I4XIF5-F1
#
_entry.id   AF-A0A6I4XIF5-F1
#
_cell.length_a   1.000
_cell.length_b   1.000
_cell.length_c   1.000
_cell.angle_alpha   90.00
_cell.angle_beta   90.00
_cell.angle_gamma   90.00
#
_symmetry.space_group_name_H-M   'P 1'
#
loop_
_entity.id
_entity.type
_entity.pdbx_description
1 polymer ?
#
loop_
_entity_poly.entity_id
_entity_poly.type
_entity_poly.pdbx_seq_one_letter_code
_entity_poly.pdbx_strand_id
1 'polypeptide(L)'
;KVAAIIFIIFIFAFLGFEHVIANFPAFSLAYFASNGAIEVFTAGNVIHNLFWAFIGNFIGGGLIMGLGYAWLDKDNKNLTYFD
;
A
#
# COMPACT_ATOMS: atom_id res chain seq x y z
N LYS A 1 -12.83 -16.09 0.42
CA LYS A 1 -11.82 -15.08 0.03
C LYS A 1 -12.22 -13.67 0.45
N VAL A 2 -13.43 -13.20 0.09
CA VAL A 2 -13.94 -11.85 0.42
C VAL A 2 -13.91 -11.53 1.92
N ALA A 3 -14.41 -12.41 2.79
CA ALA A 3 -14.39 -12.18 4.24
C ALA A 3 -12.96 -11.95 4.79
N ALA A 4 -11.98 -12.75 4.34
CA ALA A 4 -10.59 -12.58 4.75
C ALA A 4 -10.00 -11.23 4.30
N ILE A 5 -10.30 -10.81 3.07
CA ILE A 5 -9.85 -9.51 2.53
C ILE A 5 -10.44 -8.36 3.36
N ILE A 6 -11.74 -8.43 3.69
CA ILE A 6 -12.40 -7.40 4.52
C ILE A 6 -11.71 -7.26 5.88
N PHE A 7 -11.42 -8.37 6.56
CA PHE A 7 -10.76 -8.32 7.87
C PHE A 7 -9.34 -7.75 7.78
N ILE A 8 -8.57 -8.12 6.75
CA ILE A 8 -7.20 -7.64 6.58
C ILE A 8 -7.19 -6.13 6.27
N ILE A 9 -8.06 -5.67 5.37
CA ILE A 9 -8.17 -4.24 5.04
C ILE A 9 -8.67 -3.45 6.25
N PHE A 10 -9.63 -3.99 7.02
CA PHE A 10 -10.13 -3.35 8.24
C PHE A 10 -9.02 -3.13 9.26
N ILE A 11 -8.23 -4.16 9.58
CA ILE A 11 -7.12 -4.04 10.53
C ILE A 11 -6.08 -3.06 10.01
N PHE A 12 -5.76 -3.11 8.72
CA PHE A 12 -4.82 -2.20 8.08
C PHE A 12 -5.26 -0.72 8.23
N ALA A 13 -6.53 -0.43 7.94
CA ALA A 13 -7.08 0.91 8.08
C ALA A 13 -7.22 1.34 9.55
N PHE A 14 -7.59 0.41 10.44
CA PHE A 14 -7.74 0.67 11.88
C PHE A 14 -6.42 1.04 12.56
N LEU A 15 -5.32 0.40 12.14
CA LEU A 15 -3.97 0.72 12.62
C LEU A 15 -3.41 2.02 12.01
N GLY A 16 -4.13 2.65 11.08
CA GLY A 16 -3.71 3.89 10.45
C GLY A 16 -2.53 3.72 9.49
N PHE A 17 -2.40 2.55 8.85
CA PHE A 17 -1.38 2.37 7.82
C PHE A 17 -1.73 3.12 6.54
N GLU A 18 -0.72 3.72 5.91
CA GLU A 18 -0.87 4.51 4.70
C GLU A 18 -0.84 3.62 3.45
N HIS A 19 -1.87 3.73 2.60
CA HIS A 19 -1.93 3.00 1.34
C HIS A 19 -1.88 3.96 0.16
N VAL A 20 -0.83 3.86 -0.65
CA VAL A 20 -0.52 4.83 -1.71
C VAL A 20 -1.69 5.02 -2.69
N ILE A 21 -2.40 3.93 -3.05
CA ILE A 21 -3.55 3.98 -3.97
C ILE A 21 -4.81 4.52 -3.28
N ALA A 22 -4.95 4.37 -1.96
CA ALA A 22 -6.12 4.88 -1.26
C ALA A 22 -6.00 6.39 -1.01
N ASN A 23 -4.77 6.86 -0.76
CA ASN A 23 -4.48 8.27 -0.51
C ASN A 23 -4.70 9.14 -1.75
N PHE A 24 -4.45 8.61 -2.95
CA PHE A 24 -4.61 9.35 -4.20
C PHE A 24 -6.04 9.90 -4.44
N PRO A 25 -7.11 9.08 -4.43
CA PRO A 25 -8.48 9.58 -4.53
C PRO A 25 -8.92 10.30 -3.26
N ALA A 26 -8.43 9.94 -2.07
CA ALA A 26 -8.78 10.62 -0.82
C ALA A 26 -8.31 12.08 -0.82
N PHE A 27 -7.08 12.34 -1.24
CA PHE A 27 -6.53 13.68 -1.38
C PHE A 27 -7.20 14.48 -2.49
N SER A 28 -7.48 13.85 -3.63
CA SER A 28 -8.23 14.50 -4.70
C SER A 28 -9.63 14.91 -4.23
N LEU A 29 -10.34 14.03 -3.55
CA LEU A 29 -11.67 14.30 -3.00
C LEU A 29 -11.63 15.39 -1.92
N ALA A 30 -10.65 15.34 -1.00
CA ALA A 30 -10.48 16.35 0.04
C ALA A 30 -10.23 17.75 -0.53
N TYR A 31 -9.45 17.83 -1.62
CA TYR A 31 -9.18 19.10 -2.31
C TYR A 31 -10.46 19.69 -2.93
N PHE A 32 -11.22 18.88 -3.69
CA PHE A 32 -12.45 19.34 -4.32
C PHE A 32 -13.56 19.63 -3.31
N ALA A 33 -13.68 18.85 -2.24
CA ALA A 33 -14.69 19.06 -1.20
C ALA A 33 -14.44 20.31 -0.36
N SER A 34 -13.19 20.69 -0.16
CA SER A 34 -12.81 21.89 0.61
C SER A 34 -12.62 23.14 -0.25
N ASN A 35 -12.70 23.02 -1.58
CA ASN A 35 -12.46 24.12 -2.52
C ASN A 35 -11.10 24.82 -2.30
N GLY A 36 -10.10 24.09 -1.81
CA GLY A 36 -8.78 24.64 -1.47
C GLY A 36 -8.72 25.48 -0.18
N ALA A 37 -9.76 25.47 0.65
CA ALA A 37 -9.83 26.28 1.88
C ALA A 37 -8.99 25.73 3.05
N ILE A 38 -8.29 24.60 2.88
CA ILE A 38 -7.46 23.99 3.92
C ILE A 38 -6.02 24.50 3.74
N GLU A 39 -5.58 25.42 4.59
CA GLU A 39 -4.25 26.04 4.54
C GLU A 39 -3.09 25.03 4.62
N VAL A 40 -3.33 23.87 5.26
CA VAL A 40 -2.33 22.80 5.44
C VAL A 40 -2.28 21.84 4.23
N PHE A 41 -3.26 21.92 3.33
CA PHE A 41 -3.37 21.04 2.17
C PHE A 41 -2.56 21.57 0.98
N THR A 42 -1.27 21.81 1.22
CA THR A 42 -0.34 22.26 0.20
C THR A 42 0.08 21.08 -0.68
N ALA A 43 0.33 21.33 -1.97
CA ALA A 43 0.86 20.32 -2.89
C ALA A 43 2.14 19.64 -2.35
N GLY A 44 2.99 20.37 -1.61
CA GLY A 44 4.18 19.82 -0.96
C GLY A 44 3.88 18.75 0.10
N ASN A 45 2.83 18.93 0.91
CA ASN A 45 2.45 18.00 1.96
C ASN A 45 1.81 16.74 1.37
N VAL A 46 1.02 16.89 0.30
CA VAL A 46 0.43 15.76 -0.44
C VAL A 46 1.53 14.91 -1.08
N ILE A 47 2.51 15.54 -1.72
CA ILE A 47 3.66 14.84 -2.32
C ILE A 47 4.49 14.13 -1.24
N HIS A 48 4.72 14.78 -0.09
CA HIS A 48 5.45 14.18 1.02
C HIS A 48 4.76 12.91 1.54
N ASN A 49 3.44 12.95 1.77
CA ASN A 49 2.68 11.76 2.18
C ASN A 49 2.74 10.67 1.10
N LEU A 50 2.48 11.01 -0.17
CA LEU A 50 2.44 10.03 -1.24
C LEU A 50 3.81 9.36 -1.45
N PHE A 51 4.90 10.13 -1.31
CA PHE A 51 6.26 9.63 -1.43
C PHE A 51 6.61 8.60 -0.34
N TRP A 52 6.33 8.92 0.94
CA TRP A 52 6.60 7.99 2.04
C TRP A 52 5.68 6.77 2.01
N ALA A 53 4.41 6.96 1.68
CA ALA A 53 3.46 5.85 1.49
C ALA A 53 3.94 4.93 0.36
N PHE A 54 4.42 5.48 -0.77
CA PHE A 54 4.95 4.69 -1.88
C PHE A 54 6.15 3.84 -1.45
N ILE A 55 7.14 4.42 -0.77
CA ILE A 55 8.33 3.69 -0.31
C ILE A 55 7.94 2.57 0.65
N GLY A 56 7.10 2.86 1.65
CA GLY A 56 6.65 1.86 2.61
C GLY A 56 5.87 0.72 1.95
N ASN A 57 4.99 1.05 1.01
CA ASN A 57 4.18 0.07 0.27
C ASN A 57 5.06 -0.80 -0.66
N PHE A 58 6.05 -0.20 -1.32
CA PHE A 58 7.00 -0.90 -2.19
C PHE A 58 7.89 -1.86 -1.40
N ILE A 59 8.43 -1.42 -0.25
CA ILE A 59 9.28 -2.27 0.60
C ILE A 59 8.44 -3.38 1.24
N GLY A 60 7.27 -3.06 1.80
CA GLY A 60 6.40 -4.02 2.46
C GLY A 60 5.88 -5.10 1.52
N GLY A 61 5.22 -4.70 0.43
CA GLY A 61 4.63 -5.64 -0.51
C GLY A 61 5.63 -6.23 -1.50
N GLY A 62 6.50 -5.39 -2.06
CA GLY A 62 7.45 -5.80 -3.11
C GLY A 62 8.64 -6.54 -2.54
N LEU A 63 9.38 -5.93 -1.61
CA LEU A 63 10.62 -6.52 -1.11
C LEU A 63 10.36 -7.62 -0.08
N ILE A 64 9.65 -7.31 1.01
CA ILE A 64 9.49 -8.26 2.13
C ILE A 64 8.61 -9.43 1.72
N MET A 65 7.37 -9.18 1.28
CA MET A 65 6.47 -10.27 0.90
C MET A 65 6.92 -10.93 -0.41
N GLY A 66 7.34 -10.16 -1.42
CA GLY A 66 7.79 -10.71 -2.70
C GLY A 66 9.02 -11.60 -2.58
N LEU A 67 10.09 -11.13 -1.91
CA LEU A 67 11.28 -11.98 -1.68
C LEU A 67 10.99 -13.11 -0.69
N GLY A 68 10.16 -12.85 0.34
CA GLY A 68 9.76 -13.88 1.29
C GLY A 68 9.09 -15.07 0.61
N TYR A 69 8.12 -14.81 -0.26
CA TYR A 69 7.48 -15.87 -1.06
C TYR A 69 8.45 -16.49 -2.08
N ALA A 70 9.30 -15.70 -2.72
CA ALA A 70 10.29 -16.24 -3.67
C ALA A 70 11.30 -17.19 -3.00
N TRP A 71 11.67 -16.93 -1.74
CA TRP A 71 12.52 -17.81 -0.96
C TRP A 71 11.78 -19.07 -0.51
N LEU A 72 10.54 -18.94 -0.03
CA LEU A 72 9.71 -20.08 0.38
C LEU A 72 9.41 -21.03 -0.79
N ASP A 73 9.27 -20.50 -2.00
CA ASP A 73 8.98 -21.29 -3.21
C ASP A 73 10.23 -21.93 -3.85
N LYS A 74 11.43 -21.67 -3.31
CA LYS A 74 12.70 -22.10 -3.91
C LYS A 74 12.85 -23.62 -4.03
N ASP A 75 12.31 -24.39 -3.09
CA ASP A 75 12.44 -25.86 -3.09
C ASP A 75 11.44 -26.55 -4.03
N ASN A 76 10.29 -25.92 -4.30
CA ASN A 76 9.32 -26.42 -5.29
C ASN A 76 9.87 -26.36 -6.72
N LYS A 77 10.74 -25.39 -7.02
CA LYS A 77 11.37 -25.29 -8.35
C LYS A 77 12.31 -26.45 -8.63
N ASN A 78 13.03 -26.95 -7.62
CA ASN A 78 13.98 -28.04 -7.80
C ASN A 78 13.30 -29.40 -8.07
N LEU A 79 12.01 -29.55 -7.80
CA LEU A 79 11.27 -30.79 -8.08
C LEU A 79 10.64 -30.79 -9.49
N THR A 80 10.37 -29.61 -10.07
CA THR A 80 9.77 -29.49 -11.41
C THR A 80 10.75 -29.56 -12.58
N TYR A 81 12.06 -29.51 -12.33
CA TYR A 81 13.09 -29.65 -13.38
C TYR A 81 13.62 -31.08 -13.55
N PHE A 82 13.16 -32.02 -12.72
CA PHE A 82 13.53 -33.44 -12.79
C PHE A 82 12.35 -34.36 -13.16
N ASP A 83 11.21 -33.78 -13.56
CA ASP A 83 10.08 -34.48 -14.20
C ASP A 83 9.97 -34.08 -15.67
#